data_AF-A0A1S2LLJ1-F1
#
_entry.id   AF-A0A1S2LLJ1-F1
#
_cell.length_a   1.000
_cell.length_b   1.000
_cell.length_c   1.000
_cell.angle_alpha   90.00
_cell.angle_beta   90.00
_cell.angle_gamma   90.00
#
_symmetry.space_group_name_H-M   'P 1'
#
loop_
_entity.id
_entity.type
_entity.pdbx_description
1 polymer ?
#
loop_
_entity_poly.entity_id
_entity_poly.type
_entity_poly.pdbx_seq_one_letter_code
_entity_poly.pdbx_strand_id
1 'polypeptide(L)'
;MITSVIKNLLYIERSVKQGTLKENQPMLVLLATESHEEVTGATFQIEVNTGRYRLHHEVLKNVGKQGKYKTLSALEELIYLLGSKKPNEARILVLIERLLTTDLNTNELRDKARNYYPNTTGKYKAIIKSEMLRMWGK
;
A
#
# COMPACT_ATOMS: atom_id res chain seq x y z
N MET A 1 -2.13 -2.24 8.93
CA MET A 1 -2.75 -0.95 8.55
C MET A 1 -3.11 -0.20 9.82
N ILE A 2 -3.09 1.14 9.79
CA ILE A 2 -3.67 1.89 10.90
C ILE A 2 -5.19 1.77 10.77
N THR A 3 -5.84 1.27 11.82
CA THR A 3 -7.23 0.79 11.77
C THR A 3 -8.22 1.88 11.33
N SER A 4 -7.91 3.15 11.57
CA SER A 4 -8.63 4.36 11.13
C SER A 4 -8.60 4.52 9.61
N VAL A 5 -7.43 4.46 8.96
CA VAL A 5 -7.33 4.53 7.49
C VAL A 5 -8.21 3.47 6.80
N ILE A 6 -8.20 2.22 7.27
CA ILE A 6 -9.09 1.17 6.72
C ILE A 6 -10.55 1.60 6.81
N LYS A 7 -10.98 2.02 8.00
CA LYS A 7 -12.37 2.38 8.27
C LYS A 7 -12.81 3.53 7.38
N ASN A 8 -11.95 4.54 7.22
CA ASN A 8 -12.20 5.70 6.37
C ASN A 8 -12.35 5.27 4.90
N LEU A 9 -11.43 4.47 4.38
CA LEU A 9 -11.49 3.96 3.00
C LEU A 9 -12.73 3.10 2.74
N LEU A 10 -13.10 2.20 3.66
CA LEU A 10 -14.31 1.38 3.56
C LEU A 10 -15.59 2.22 3.61
N TYR A 11 -15.60 3.30 4.41
CA TYR A 11 -16.73 4.22 4.45
C TYR A 11 -16.90 4.96 3.13
N ILE A 12 -15.79 5.44 2.54
CA ILE A 12 -15.81 6.08 1.23
C ILE A 12 -16.28 5.09 0.16
N GLU A 13 -15.76 3.87 0.16
CA GLU A 13 -16.16 2.80 -0.77
C GLU A 13 -17.67 2.54 -0.71
N ARG A 14 -18.21 2.42 0.51
CA ARG A 14 -19.64 2.21 0.74
C ARG A 14 -20.47 3.37 0.21
N SER A 15 -20.04 4.62 0.47
CA SER A 15 -20.76 5.81 0.01
C SER A 15 -20.80 5.90 -1.52
N VAL A 16 -19.73 5.50 -2.20
CA VAL A 16 -19.70 5.42 -3.67
C VAL A 16 -20.65 4.31 -4.15
N LYS A 17 -20.54 3.09 -3.61
CA LYS A 17 -21.37 1.94 -4.00
C LYS A 17 -22.87 2.15 -3.74
N GLN A 18 -23.23 2.95 -2.74
CA GLN A 18 -24.61 3.26 -2.38
C GLN A 18 -25.16 4.51 -3.09
N GLY A 19 -24.34 5.22 -3.87
CA GLY A 19 -24.75 6.43 -4.60
C GLY A 19 -24.90 7.67 -3.70
N THR A 20 -24.40 7.64 -2.46
CA THR A 20 -24.49 8.76 -1.50
C THR A 20 -23.25 9.65 -1.50
N LEU A 21 -22.36 9.48 -2.49
CA LEU A 21 -21.11 10.24 -2.59
C LEU A 21 -21.35 11.75 -2.57
N LYS A 22 -22.28 12.24 -3.39
CA LYS A 22 -22.54 13.68 -3.55
C LYS A 22 -23.09 14.32 -2.28
N GLU A 23 -23.95 13.60 -1.56
CA GLU A 23 -24.55 14.06 -0.30
C GLU A 23 -23.51 14.15 0.81
N ASN A 24 -22.60 13.18 0.85
CA ASN A 24 -21.56 13.07 1.87
C ASN A 24 -20.23 13.71 1.45
N GLN A 25 -20.16 14.38 0.30
CA GLN A 25 -18.91 14.79 -0.34
C GLN A 25 -17.92 15.51 0.60
N PRO A 26 -18.33 16.51 1.40
CA PRO A 26 -17.41 17.18 2.34
C PRO A 26 -16.82 16.24 3.39
N MET A 27 -17.64 15.34 3.92
CA MET A 27 -17.20 14.34 4.89
C MET A 27 -16.23 13.34 4.26
N LEU A 28 -16.50 12.88 3.03
CA LEU A 28 -15.61 11.94 2.35
C LEU A 28 -14.22 12.54 2.07
N VAL A 29 -14.18 13.83 1.70
CA VAL A 29 -12.92 14.57 1.53
C VAL A 29 -12.17 14.68 2.86
N LEU A 30 -12.86 14.98 3.96
CA LEU A 30 -12.27 15.02 5.30
C LEU A 30 -11.65 13.65 5.67
N LEU A 31 -12.39 12.55 5.54
CA LEU A 31 -11.91 11.20 5.86
C LEU A 31 -10.68 10.79 5.04
N ALA A 32 -10.64 11.17 3.76
CA ALA A 32 -9.48 10.94 2.90
C ALA A 32 -8.27 11.81 3.31
N THR A 33 -8.52 13.03 3.78
CA THR A 33 -7.48 13.96 4.26
C THR A 33 -6.87 13.49 5.58
N GLU A 34 -7.71 13.09 6.54
CA GLU A 34 -7.25 12.47 7.81
C GLU A 34 -6.41 11.22 7.54
N SER A 35 -6.85 10.37 6.60
CA SER A 35 -6.09 9.19 6.18
C SER A 35 -4.71 9.55 5.62
N HIS A 36 -4.63 10.64 4.84
CA HIS A 36 -3.38 11.16 4.30
C HIS A 36 -2.43 11.66 5.39
N GLU A 37 -2.92 12.45 6.35
CA GLU A 37 -2.14 12.94 7.48
C GLU A 37 -1.61 11.79 8.35
N GLU A 38 -2.46 10.80 8.61
CA GLU A 38 -2.11 9.62 9.37
C GLU A 38 -1.01 8.79 8.68
N VAL A 39 -1.12 8.57 7.37
CA VAL A 39 -0.05 7.91 6.58
C VAL A 39 1.22 8.77 6.52
N THR A 40 1.09 10.10 6.51
CA THR A 40 2.23 11.03 6.54
C THR A 40 3.01 10.91 7.85
N GLY A 41 2.33 10.83 8.98
CA GLY A 41 2.94 10.60 10.29
C GLY A 41 3.46 9.17 10.51
N ALA A 42 2.96 8.19 9.76
CA ALA A 42 3.33 6.79 9.91
C ALA A 42 4.78 6.49 9.49
N THR A 43 5.47 5.65 10.27
CA THR A 43 6.75 5.07 9.88
C THR A 43 6.52 3.71 9.22
N PHE A 44 6.93 3.57 7.96
CA PHE A 44 6.87 2.29 7.25
C PHE A 44 8.13 1.52 7.60
N GLN A 45 8.05 0.68 8.63
CA GLN A 45 9.16 -0.19 9.01
C GLN A 45 9.04 -1.52 8.27
N ILE A 46 10.14 -1.94 7.65
CA ILE A 46 10.26 -3.30 7.11
C ILE A 46 11.09 -4.06 8.13
N GLU A 47 10.46 -5.04 8.79
CA GLU A 47 11.18 -6.01 9.60
C GLU A 47 12.02 -6.91 8.69
N VAL A 48 13.34 -6.69 8.71
CA VAL A 48 14.29 -7.53 7.99
C VAL A 48 14.99 -8.39 9.03
N ASN A 49 14.87 -9.72 8.94
CA ASN A 49 15.65 -10.61 9.79
C ASN A 49 17.13 -10.52 9.36
N THR A 50 17.92 -9.77 10.13
CA THR A 50 19.23 -9.22 9.74
C THR A 50 20.37 -10.24 9.72
N GLY A 51 20.14 -11.51 10.06
CA GLY A 51 21.19 -12.52 10.21
C GLY A 51 22.11 -12.70 9.00
N ARG A 52 21.57 -12.81 7.77
CA ARG A 52 22.37 -13.02 6.53
C ARG A 52 22.21 -11.94 5.46
N TYR A 53 21.32 -10.97 5.64
CA TYR A 53 20.89 -10.04 4.58
C TYR A 53 21.26 -8.58 4.84
N ARG A 54 22.32 -8.35 5.63
CA ARG A 54 22.81 -7.00 5.96
C ARG A 54 23.04 -6.11 4.73
N LEU A 55 23.48 -6.71 3.61
CA LEU A 55 23.69 -6.03 2.32
C LEU A 55 22.39 -5.59 1.61
N HIS A 56 21.24 -6.19 1.93
CA HIS A 56 19.95 -5.84 1.31
C HIS A 56 19.09 -4.92 2.18
N HIS A 57 19.57 -4.58 3.39
CA HIS A 57 18.82 -3.77 4.34
C HIS A 57 18.50 -2.36 3.79
N GLU A 58 19.45 -1.71 3.10
CA GLU A 58 19.23 -0.40 2.47
C GLU A 58 18.27 -0.48 1.29
N VAL A 59 18.34 -1.55 0.48
CA VAL A 59 17.38 -1.78 -0.61
C VAL A 59 15.97 -1.93 -0.05
N LEU A 60 15.81 -2.72 1.01
CA LEU A 60 14.50 -2.94 1.64
C LEU A 60 13.97 -1.63 2.23
N LYS A 61 14.77 -0.87 2.99
CA LYS A 61 14.39 0.48 3.45
C LYS A 61 13.90 1.38 2.32
N ASN A 62 14.59 1.39 1.19
CA ASN A 62 14.20 2.19 0.04
C ASN A 62 12.86 1.75 -0.57
N VAL A 63 12.59 0.45 -0.62
CA VAL A 63 11.28 -0.02 -1.09
C VAL A 63 10.17 0.34 -0.11
N GLY A 64 10.43 0.33 1.20
CA GLY A 64 9.47 0.80 2.21
C GLY A 64 9.11 2.27 2.04
N LYS A 65 10.13 3.12 1.82
CA LYS A 65 9.93 4.54 1.47
C LYS A 65 9.11 4.71 0.20
N GLN A 66 9.42 3.96 -0.86
CA GLN A 66 8.66 3.99 -2.11
C GLN A 66 7.20 3.55 -1.91
N GLY A 67 6.95 2.55 -1.06
CA GLY A 67 5.60 2.12 -0.69
C GLY A 67 4.80 3.23 0.00
N LYS A 68 5.43 3.95 0.94
CA LYS A 68 4.83 5.13 1.59
C LYS A 68 4.46 6.20 0.58
N TYR A 69 5.39 6.61 -0.28
CA TYR A 69 5.12 7.64 -1.30
C TYR A 69 4.02 7.24 -2.28
N LYS A 70 3.96 5.96 -2.67
CA LYS A 70 2.86 5.45 -3.52
C LYS A 70 1.51 5.53 -2.82
N THR A 71 1.46 5.28 -1.52
CA THR A 71 0.24 5.38 -0.71
C THR A 71 -0.21 6.83 -0.59
N LEU A 72 0.72 7.74 -0.26
CA LEU A 72 0.44 9.17 -0.17
C LEU A 72 -0.09 9.73 -1.49
N SER A 73 0.60 9.45 -2.60
CA SER A 73 0.16 9.88 -3.93
C SER A 73 -1.24 9.36 -4.30
N ALA A 74 -1.59 8.12 -3.93
CA ALA A 74 -2.92 7.59 -4.17
C ALA A 74 -4.00 8.25 -3.29
N LEU A 75 -3.66 8.65 -2.05
CA LEU A 75 -4.55 9.41 -1.18
C LEU A 75 -4.75 10.85 -1.67
N GLU A 76 -3.71 11.51 -2.15
CA GLU A 76 -3.80 12.83 -2.79
C GLU A 76 -4.73 12.79 -4.02
N GLU A 77 -4.58 11.77 -4.87
CA GLU A 77 -5.46 11.57 -6.03
C GLU A 77 -6.92 11.33 -5.58
N LEU A 78 -7.12 10.53 -4.53
CA LEU A 78 -8.44 10.26 -3.96
C LEU A 78 -9.10 11.55 -3.44
N ILE A 79 -8.37 12.38 -2.70
CA ILE A 79 -8.85 13.68 -2.19
C ILE A 79 -9.28 14.58 -3.37
N TYR A 80 -8.45 14.67 -4.41
CA TYR A 80 -8.75 15.46 -5.60
C TYR A 80 -10.05 14.99 -6.29
N LEU A 81 -10.20 13.68 -6.50
CA LEU A 81 -11.39 13.11 -7.15
C LEU A 81 -12.66 13.32 -6.33
N LEU A 82 -12.58 13.11 -5.02
CA LEU A 82 -13.69 13.34 -4.10
C LEU A 82 -14.07 14.81 -4.03
N GLY A 83 -13.13 15.75 -4.13
CA GLY A 83 -13.40 17.20 -4.13
C GLY A 83 -13.88 17.75 -5.47
N SER A 84 -13.86 16.95 -6.55
CA SER A 84 -14.22 17.42 -7.89
C SER A 84 -15.74 17.65 -8.05
N LYS A 85 -16.12 18.57 -8.93
CA LYS A 85 -17.56 18.87 -9.21
C LYS A 85 -18.31 17.67 -9.80
N LYS A 86 -17.61 16.76 -10.49
CA LYS A 86 -18.14 15.52 -11.06
C LYS A 86 -17.17 14.37 -10.74
N PRO A 87 -17.29 13.78 -9.54
CA PRO A 87 -16.40 12.71 -9.08
C PRO A 87 -16.42 11.51 -10.04
N ASN A 88 -15.24 11.01 -10.38
CA ASN A 88 -15.11 9.78 -11.16
C ASN A 88 -15.17 8.58 -10.20
N GLU A 89 -16.39 8.10 -9.95
CA GLU A 89 -16.68 6.99 -9.02
C GLU A 89 -15.90 5.72 -9.35
N ALA A 90 -15.77 5.37 -10.63
CA ALA A 90 -15.01 4.19 -11.05
C ALA A 90 -13.53 4.31 -10.67
N ARG A 91 -12.91 5.48 -10.90
CA ARG A 91 -11.52 5.71 -10.51
C ARG A 91 -11.34 5.72 -8.99
N ILE A 92 -12.29 6.28 -8.25
CA ILE A 92 -12.30 6.29 -6.79
C ILE A 92 -12.28 4.86 -6.24
N LEU A 93 -13.16 3.98 -6.76
CA LEU A 93 -13.19 2.57 -6.33
C LEU A 93 -11.87 1.85 -6.62
N VAL A 94 -11.26 2.07 -7.79
CA VAL A 94 -9.95 1.50 -8.15
C VAL A 94 -8.85 1.97 -7.19
N LEU A 95 -8.85 3.25 -6.82
CA LEU A 95 -7.88 3.79 -5.85
C LEU A 95 -8.07 3.19 -4.46
N ILE A 96 -9.32 3.07 -4.00
CA ILE A 96 -9.63 2.47 -2.70
C ILE A 96 -9.23 0.99 -2.67
N GLU A 97 -9.56 0.22 -3.70
CA GLU A 97 -9.13 -1.18 -3.81
C GLU A 97 -7.61 -1.28 -3.76
N ARG A 98 -6.89 -0.42 -4.51
CA ARG A 98 -5.43 -0.36 -4.46
C ARG A 98 -4.91 0.00 -3.07
N LEU A 99 -5.51 0.96 -2.36
CA LEU A 99 -5.09 1.36 -1.02
C LEU A 99 -5.36 0.28 0.03
N LEU A 100 -6.48 -0.44 -0.09
CA LEU A 100 -6.85 -1.54 0.80
C LEU A 100 -6.00 -2.80 0.56
N THR A 101 -5.60 -3.04 -0.69
CA THR A 101 -4.70 -4.15 -1.07
C THR A 101 -3.23 -3.82 -0.87
N THR A 102 -2.86 -2.53 -0.87
CA THR A 102 -1.53 -2.09 -0.47
C THR A 102 -1.40 -2.34 1.02
N ASP A 103 -0.88 -3.51 1.36
CA ASP A 103 -0.59 -3.87 2.73
C ASP A 103 0.56 -2.99 3.22
N LEU A 104 0.20 -1.86 3.84
CA LEU A 104 1.12 -0.90 4.47
C LEU A 104 2.06 -1.56 5.49
N ASN A 105 1.88 -2.85 5.76
CA ASN A 105 2.68 -3.62 6.68
C ASN A 105 3.52 -4.78 6.15
N THR A 106 3.43 -5.34 4.93
CA THR A 106 4.47 -6.33 4.45
C THR A 106 4.23 -7.05 3.11
N ASN A 107 3.00 -7.22 2.60
CA ASN A 107 2.77 -8.26 1.58
C ASN A 107 3.05 -7.88 0.11
N GLU A 108 2.78 -6.64 -0.35
CA GLU A 108 3.07 -6.28 -1.75
C GLU A 108 4.60 -6.24 -2.04
N LEU A 109 5.38 -6.07 -0.97
CA LEU A 109 6.84 -6.10 -0.97
C LEU A 109 7.39 -7.52 -0.99
N ARG A 110 6.70 -8.47 -0.34
CA ARG A 110 6.95 -9.91 -0.46
C ARG A 110 6.79 -10.36 -1.92
N ASP A 111 5.74 -9.90 -2.60
CA ASP A 111 5.50 -10.23 -4.01
C ASP A 111 6.41 -9.47 -4.98
N LYS A 112 6.73 -8.19 -4.72
CA LYS A 112 7.74 -7.47 -5.52
C LYS A 112 9.14 -8.02 -5.33
N ALA A 113 9.51 -8.45 -4.13
CA ALA A 113 10.74 -9.20 -3.92
C ALA A 113 10.68 -10.47 -4.77
N ARG A 114 9.65 -11.33 -4.60
CA ARG A 114 9.40 -12.55 -5.39
C ARG A 114 9.53 -12.33 -6.91
N ASN A 115 9.01 -11.20 -7.42
CA ASN A 115 9.00 -10.83 -8.84
C ASN A 115 10.25 -10.06 -9.32
N TYR A 116 11.09 -9.51 -8.44
CA TYR A 116 12.38 -8.91 -8.80
C TYR A 116 13.46 -9.99 -9.01
N TYR A 117 13.29 -11.15 -8.38
CA TYR A 117 14.27 -12.25 -8.38
C TYR A 117 14.44 -13.09 -9.67
N PRO A 118 13.53 -13.13 -10.67
CA PRO A 118 13.80 -13.85 -11.92
C PRO A 118 15.01 -13.29 -12.71
N ASN A 119 15.40 -12.04 -12.45
CA ASN A 119 16.48 -11.33 -13.16
C ASN A 119 17.86 -11.44 -12.51
N THR A 120 18.03 -12.28 -11.49
CA THR A 120 19.36 -12.52 -10.88
C THR A 120 19.98 -13.81 -11.43
N THR A 121 21.21 -13.71 -11.93
CA THR A 121 21.96 -14.76 -12.63
C THR A 121 22.19 -16.03 -11.79
N GLY A 122 22.24 -17.18 -12.48
CA GLY A 122 21.87 -18.53 -12.02
C GLY A 122 22.48 -19.09 -10.73
N LYS A 123 23.54 -18.51 -10.15
CA LYS A 123 24.15 -19.03 -8.91
C LYS A 123 23.36 -18.63 -7.64
N TYR A 124 22.75 -17.45 -7.64
CA TYR A 124 21.96 -16.96 -6.50
C TYR A 124 20.51 -17.46 -6.51
N LYS A 125 19.98 -17.77 -7.70
CA LYS A 125 18.62 -18.29 -7.88
C LYS A 125 18.38 -19.61 -7.16
N ALA A 126 19.36 -20.53 -7.17
CA ALA A 126 19.24 -21.83 -6.51
C ALA A 126 19.31 -21.73 -4.97
N ILE A 127 20.22 -20.91 -4.46
CA ILE A 127 20.41 -20.67 -3.01
C ILE A 127 19.19 -19.95 -2.42
N ILE A 128 18.64 -18.99 -3.15
CA ILE A 128 17.47 -18.24 -2.68
C ILE A 128 16.20 -19.10 -2.77
N LYS A 129 16.04 -19.92 -3.82
CA LYS A 129 14.92 -20.88 -3.93
C LYS A 129 14.95 -21.92 -2.81
N SER A 130 16.11 -22.48 -2.47
CA SER A 130 16.24 -23.43 -1.36
C SER A 130 15.93 -22.77 0.00
N GLU A 131 16.33 -21.52 0.20
CA GLU A 131 16.11 -20.84 1.47
C GLU A 131 14.67 -20.31 1.62
N MET A 132 13.99 -19.96 0.53
CA MET A 132 12.55 -19.67 0.53
C MET A 132 11.70 -20.91 0.85
N LEU A 133 12.04 -22.07 0.28
CA LEU A 133 11.42 -23.36 0.63
C LEU A 133 11.67 -23.73 2.09
N ARG A 134 12.82 -23.36 2.65
CA ARG A 134 13.18 -23.68 4.03
C ARG A 134 12.55 -22.76 5.08
N MET A 135 12.36 -21.48 4.76
CA MET A 135 11.74 -20.51 5.66
C MET A 135 10.21 -20.57 5.67
N TRP A 136 9.59 -21.07 4.58
CA TRP A 136 8.14 -20.96 4.37
C TRP A 136 7.50 -22.24 3.80
N GLY A 137 8.26 -23.33 3.64
CA GLY A 137 7.74 -24.63 3.25
C GLY A 137 7.17 -25.39 4.44
N LYS A 138 5.85 -25.29 4.61
CA LYS A 138 4.99 -26.39 5.05
C LYS A 138 3.80 -26.46 4.10
#